data_AF-A0A8D8BPM3-F1
#
_entry.id   AF-A0A8D8BPM3-F1
#
_cell.length_a   1.000
_cell.length_b   1.000
_cell.length_c   1.000
_cell.angle_alpha   90.00
_cell.angle_beta   90.00
_cell.angle_gamma   90.00
#
_symmetry.space_group_name_H-M   'P 1'
#
loop_
_entity.id
_entity.type
_entity.pdbx_description
1 polymer ?
#
loop_
_entity_poly.entity_id
_entity_poly.type
_entity_poly.pdbx_seq_one_letter_code
_entity_poly.pdbx_strand_id
1 'polypeptide(L)'
;MVWLICNDLNYERAAEVDLIQRFPSISISGLFSHPGKHRPFKTVREMPLPRFIKTHVPVGLLPEAIWTVKPKIVYVHRNPKSIAVSFYHHSASFTGYKGTLEDFTRSFMRDLQLYSPYHEHVIEYNQLSHLDNV
;
A
#
# COMPACT_ATOMS: atom_id res chain seq x y z
N MET A 1 -12.73 -5.74 -2.11
CA MET A 1 -13.64 -5.16 -3.11
C MET A 1 -13.09 -5.32 -4.53
N VAL A 2 -12.03 -4.61 -4.93
CA VAL A 2 -11.48 -4.64 -6.31
C VAL A 2 -11.31 -6.06 -6.86
N TRP A 3 -10.65 -6.96 -6.13
CA TRP A 3 -10.45 -8.34 -6.58
C TRP A 3 -11.75 -9.08 -6.84
N LEU A 4 -12.76 -8.92 -5.97
CA LEU A 4 -14.07 -9.54 -6.17
C LEU A 4 -14.76 -8.98 -7.42
N ILE A 5 -14.73 -7.66 -7.62
CA ILE A 5 -15.32 -7.02 -8.80
C ILE A 5 -14.68 -7.56 -10.08
N CYS A 6 -13.35 -7.74 -10.09
CA CYS A 6 -12.62 -8.24 -11.26
C CYS A 6 -12.63 -9.77 -11.40
N ASN A 7 -13.26 -10.51 -10.47
CA ASN A 7 -13.37 -11.97 -10.49
C ASN A 7 -14.83 -12.40 -10.25
N ASP A 8 -15.78 -11.69 -10.88
CA ASP A 8 -17.20 -12.04 -10.93
C ASP A 8 -17.86 -12.28 -9.56
N LEU A 9 -17.45 -11.51 -8.56
CA LEU A 9 -17.89 -11.65 -7.17
C LEU A 9 -17.69 -13.08 -6.62
N ASN A 10 -16.62 -13.76 -7.02
CA ASN A 10 -16.30 -15.10 -6.55
C ASN A 10 -15.84 -15.09 -5.08
N TYR A 11 -16.81 -15.16 -4.17
CA TYR A 11 -16.59 -15.16 -2.72
C TYR A 11 -15.93 -16.45 -2.24
N GLU A 12 -16.22 -17.59 -2.86
CA GLU A 12 -15.63 -18.89 -2.50
C GLU A 12 -14.11 -18.84 -2.65
N ARG A 13 -13.63 -18.41 -3.82
CA ARG A 13 -12.19 -18.28 -4.08
C ARG A 13 -11.55 -17.18 -3.24
N ALA A 14 -12.26 -16.09 -2.98
CA ALA A 14 -11.75 -15.01 -2.14
C ALA A 14 -11.58 -15.43 -0.66
N ALA A 15 -12.36 -16.40 -0.20
CA ALA A 15 -12.25 -17.00 1.13
C ALA A 15 -11.15 -18.07 1.20
N GLU A 16 -10.91 -18.79 0.11
CA GLU A 16 -9.85 -19.81 0.03
C GLU A 16 -8.44 -19.21 -0.06
N VAL A 17 -8.28 -18.08 -0.75
CA VAL A 17 -6.97 -17.46 -0.98
C VAL A 17 -6.75 -16.24 -0.10
N ASP A 18 -5.67 -16.27 0.66
CA ASP A 18 -5.23 -15.17 1.50
C ASP A 18 -5.06 -13.85 0.73
N LEU A 19 -5.38 -12.74 1.42
CA LEU A 19 -5.28 -11.41 0.84
C LEU A 19 -3.87 -11.07 0.36
N ILE A 20 -2.83 -11.53 1.06
CA ILE A 20 -1.42 -11.27 0.70
C ILE A 20 -1.03 -11.97 -0.60
N GLN A 21 -1.66 -13.12 -0.91
CA GLN A 21 -1.44 -13.81 -2.17
C GLN A 21 -2.23 -13.16 -3.31
N ARG A 22 -3.44 -12.65 -3.02
CA ARG A 22 -4.25 -11.92 -4.00
C ARG A 22 -3.71 -10.52 -4.31
N PHE A 23 -3.10 -9.85 -3.34
CA PHE A 23 -2.48 -8.53 -3.46
C PHE A 23 -1.09 -8.50 -2.80
N PRO A 24 -0.05 -9.02 -3.48
CA PRO A 24 1.30 -8.89 -2.95
C PRO A 24 1.67 -7.41 -2.80
N SER A 25 2.23 -7.08 -1.63
CA SER A 25 2.68 -5.71 -1.32
C SER A 25 4.14 -5.54 -1.68
N ILE A 26 4.44 -4.71 -2.69
CA ILE A 26 5.83 -4.47 -3.14
C ILE A 26 6.62 -3.56 -2.18
N SER A 27 5.93 -2.76 -1.36
CA SER A 27 6.59 -1.82 -0.43
C SER A 27 7.20 -2.52 0.80
N ILE A 28 6.66 -3.67 1.19
CA ILE A 28 7.08 -4.40 2.40
C ILE A 28 8.52 -4.96 2.27
N SER A 29 8.97 -5.27 1.04
CA SER A 29 10.32 -5.80 0.81
C SER A 29 11.44 -4.85 1.24
N GLY A 30 11.19 -3.54 1.24
CA GLY A 30 12.17 -2.53 1.64
C GLY A 30 12.17 -2.21 3.13
N LEU A 31 11.11 -2.60 3.86
CA LEU A 31 10.95 -2.29 5.29
C LEU A 31 11.54 -3.35 6.21
N PHE A 32 11.68 -4.59 5.74
CA PHE A 32 12.12 -5.70 6.56
C PHE A 32 13.36 -6.36 5.95
N SER A 33 14.48 -6.27 6.67
CA SER A 33 15.67 -7.10 6.44
C SER A 33 15.39 -8.54 6.89
N HIS A 34 14.39 -9.19 6.29
CA HIS A 34 14.11 -10.61 6.54
C HIS A 34 14.70 -11.43 5.38
N PRO A 35 15.85 -12.10 5.60
CA PRO A 35 16.37 -13.02 4.61
C PRO A 35 15.39 -14.21 4.50
N GLY A 36 14.65 -14.29 3.40
CA GLY A 36 14.27 -15.59 2.84
C GLY A 36 12.79 -15.90 2.58
N LYS A 37 11.80 -15.17 3.12
CA LYS A 37 10.38 -15.63 2.99
C LYS A 37 9.45 -14.76 2.14
N HIS A 38 9.60 -13.43 2.10
CA HIS A 38 8.75 -12.58 1.28
C HIS A 38 9.55 -11.87 0.19
N ARG A 39 9.42 -12.37 -1.05
CA ARG A 39 10.01 -11.76 -2.26
C ARG A 39 8.89 -11.22 -3.16
N PRO A 40 8.23 -10.10 -2.80
CA PRO A 40 7.02 -9.66 -3.49
C PRO A 40 7.26 -9.39 -4.97
N PHE A 41 8.44 -8.91 -5.37
CA PHE A 41 8.80 -8.75 -6.77
C PHE A 41 8.86 -10.08 -7.54
N LYS A 42 9.37 -11.15 -6.91
CA LYS A 42 9.38 -12.49 -7.52
C LYS A 42 7.94 -13.01 -7.65
N THR A 43 7.17 -12.93 -6.56
CA THR A 43 5.76 -13.34 -6.55
C THR A 43 4.96 -12.63 -7.65
N VAL A 44 5.05 -11.30 -7.75
CA VAL A 44 4.33 -10.52 -8.77
C VAL A 44 4.76 -10.87 -10.20
N ARG A 45 6.02 -11.27 -10.42
CA ARG A 45 6.51 -11.71 -11.73
C ARG A 45 5.96 -13.07 -12.14
N GLU A 46 5.75 -13.97 -11.19
CA GLU A 46 5.26 -15.34 -11.41
C GLU A 46 3.72 -15.44 -11.42
N MET A 47 3.01 -14.40 -10.97
CA MET A 47 1.55 -14.38 -10.99
C MET A 47 0.96 -14.32 -12.41
N PRO A 48 -0.13 -15.06 -12.67
CA PRO A 48 -0.88 -14.93 -13.92
C PRO A 48 -1.50 -13.53 -14.05
N LEU A 49 -1.82 -13.14 -15.29
CA LEU A 49 -2.60 -11.93 -15.56
C LEU A 49 -4.10 -12.20 -15.33
N PRO A 50 -4.88 -11.19 -14.89
CA PRO A 50 -4.46 -9.86 -14.45
C PRO A 50 -3.78 -9.88 -13.07
N ARG A 51 -2.75 -9.04 -12.89
CA ARG A 51 -1.98 -8.93 -11.64
C ARG A 51 -2.55 -7.82 -10.75
N PHE A 52 -2.89 -8.15 -9.52
CA PHE A 52 -3.33 -7.20 -8.51
C PHE A 52 -2.20 -6.93 -7.53
N ILE A 53 -1.78 -5.67 -7.42
CA ILE A 53 -0.59 -5.28 -6.65
C ILE A 53 -1.00 -4.22 -5.63
N LYS A 54 -0.49 -4.32 -4.41
CA LYS A 54 -0.65 -3.28 -3.38
C LYS A 54 0.67 -2.55 -3.17
N THR A 55 0.60 -1.24 -2.92
CA THR A 55 1.77 -0.44 -2.54
C THR A 55 1.34 0.75 -1.68
N HIS A 56 2.25 1.26 -0.85
CA HIS A 56 2.12 2.53 -0.13
C HIS A 56 3.23 3.53 -0.52
N VAL A 57 3.97 3.27 -1.61
CA VAL A 57 5.05 4.17 -2.02
C VAL A 57 4.48 5.44 -2.69
N PRO A 58 5.13 6.60 -2.52
CA PRO A 58 4.80 7.83 -3.25
C PRO A 58 5.00 7.67 -4.76
N VAL A 59 4.45 8.60 -5.55
CA VAL A 59 4.47 8.53 -7.02
C VAL A 59 5.90 8.53 -7.53
N GLY A 60 6.77 9.33 -6.93
CA GLY A 60 8.19 9.43 -7.32
C GLY A 60 9.00 8.13 -7.14
N LEU A 61 8.47 7.14 -6.39
CA LEU A 61 9.12 5.83 -6.20
C LEU A 61 8.43 4.70 -6.96
N LEU A 62 7.40 4.99 -7.77
CA LEU A 62 6.79 4.00 -8.64
C LEU A 62 7.71 3.63 -9.81
N PRO A 63 7.67 2.39 -10.33
CA PRO A 63 8.49 2.01 -11.47
C PRO A 63 8.13 2.81 -12.73
N GLU A 64 9.11 3.28 -13.50
CA GLU A 64 8.87 4.08 -14.72
C GLU A 64 7.90 3.43 -15.71
N ALA A 65 7.85 2.10 -15.74
CA ALA A 65 6.92 1.34 -16.57
C ALA A 65 5.44 1.67 -16.32
N ILE A 66 5.07 2.29 -15.18
CA ILE A 66 3.68 2.72 -14.95
C ILE A 66 3.22 3.75 -15.99
N TRP A 67 4.13 4.55 -16.53
CA TRP A 67 3.81 5.64 -17.46
C TRP A 67 3.57 5.13 -18.88
N THR A 68 4.20 4.00 -19.24
CA THR A 68 4.07 3.38 -20.58
C THR A 68 3.02 2.27 -20.59
N VAL A 69 3.01 1.39 -19.59
CA VAL A 69 2.05 0.27 -19.49
C VAL A 69 0.66 0.76 -19.06
N LYS A 70 0.60 1.88 -18.33
CA LYS A 70 -0.66 2.50 -17.83
C LYS A 70 -1.61 1.50 -17.15
N PRO A 71 -1.14 0.77 -16.11
CA PRO A 71 -2.05 -0.09 -15.34
C PRO A 71 -3.15 0.75 -14.68
N LYS A 72 -4.29 0.14 -14.36
CA LYS A 72 -5.31 0.79 -13.54
C LYS A 72 -4.81 0.94 -12.09
N ILE A 73 -4.82 2.16 -11.59
CA ILE A 73 -4.45 2.54 -10.23
C ILE A 73 -5.75 2.88 -9.49
N VAL A 74 -5.83 2.49 -8.23
CA VAL A 74 -6.90 2.93 -7.32
C VAL A 74 -6.21 3.51 -6.10
N TYR A 75 -6.20 4.83 -6.01
CA TYR A 75 -5.62 5.53 -4.87
C TYR A 75 -6.67 5.76 -3.78
N VAL A 76 -6.27 5.59 -2.52
CA VAL A 76 -7.15 5.79 -1.36
C VAL A 76 -6.47 6.73 -0.38
N HIS A 77 -7.15 7.83 -0.05
CA HIS A 77 -6.77 8.73 1.03
C HIS A 77 -7.88 8.81 2.09
N ARG A 78 -7.54 9.32 3.28
CA ARG A 78 -8.46 9.48 4.41
C ARG A 78 -8.09 10.73 5.19
N ASN A 79 -8.97 11.21 6.07
CA ASN A 79 -8.63 12.25 7.03
C ASN A 79 -7.32 11.92 7.79
N PRO A 80 -6.30 12.80 7.77
CA PRO A 80 -4.99 12.55 8.40
C PRO A 80 -5.08 12.30 9.91
N LYS A 81 -6.03 12.93 10.61
CA LYS A 81 -6.23 12.73 12.06
C LYS A 81 -6.63 11.28 12.35
N SER A 82 -7.50 10.71 11.51
CA SER A 82 -7.91 9.31 11.65
C SER A 82 -6.81 8.33 11.23
N ILE A 83 -5.97 8.72 10.26
CA ILE A 83 -4.79 7.93 9.85
C ILE A 83 -3.79 7.85 11.01
N ALA A 84 -3.47 8.97 11.67
CA ALA A 84 -2.52 8.99 12.78
C ALA A 84 -2.90 7.99 13.88
N VAL A 85 -4.17 7.95 14.28
CA VAL A 85 -4.69 6.99 15.27
C VAL A 85 -4.62 5.55 14.76
N SER A 86 -5.07 5.30 13.52
CA SER A 86 -5.02 3.95 12.94
C SER A 86 -3.59 3.44 12.80
N PHE A 87 -2.65 4.31 12.43
CA PHE A 87 -1.26 3.96 12.22
C PHE A 87 -0.56 3.73 13.56
N TYR A 88 -0.87 4.50 14.60
CA TYR A 88 -0.42 4.21 15.96
C TYR A 88 -0.76 2.77 16.38
N HIS A 89 -2.03 2.37 16.25
CA HIS A 89 -2.44 1.01 16.61
C HIS A 89 -1.82 -0.05 15.70
N HIS A 90 -1.69 0.23 14.40
CA HIS A 90 -1.01 -0.67 13.48
C HIS A 90 0.46 -0.87 13.86
N SER A 91 1.19 0.20 14.19
CA SER A 91 2.58 0.15 14.64
C SER A 91 2.73 -0.56 15.99
N ALA A 92 1.79 -0.36 16.91
CA ALA A 92 1.77 -1.11 18.17
C ALA A 92 1.62 -2.62 17.94
N SER A 93 0.71 -3.04 17.05
CA SER A 93 0.50 -4.47 16.73
C SER A 93 1.57 -5.09 15.84
N PHE A 94 2.06 -4.34 14.84
CA PHE A 94 2.90 -4.89 13.77
C PHE A 94 4.40 -4.75 14.06
N THR A 95 4.82 -3.61 14.63
CA THR A 95 6.25 -3.36 14.94
C THR A 95 6.54 -3.40 16.44
N GLY A 96 5.52 -3.59 17.29
CA GLY A 96 5.67 -3.59 18.74
C GLY A 96 5.97 -2.21 19.32
N TYR A 97 5.52 -1.13 18.67
CA TYR A 97 5.70 0.24 19.17
C TYR A 97 5.11 0.41 20.58
N LYS A 98 5.89 0.96 21.52
CA LYS A 98 5.52 1.12 22.94
C LYS A 98 5.37 2.58 23.40
N GLY A 99 5.56 3.55 22.50
CA GLY A 99 5.40 4.96 22.85
C GLY A 99 3.92 5.35 22.96
N THR A 100 3.66 6.59 23.35
CA THR A 100 2.27 7.08 23.49
C THR A 100 1.65 7.44 22.14
N LEU A 101 0.32 7.51 22.09
CA LEU A 101 -0.41 8.04 20.92
C LEU A 101 -0.02 9.50 20.64
N GLU A 102 0.27 10.29 21.68
CA GLU A 102 0.69 11.68 21.52
C GLU A 102 2.05 11.77 20.81
N ASP A 103 3.04 11.00 21.26
CA ASP A 103 4.36 10.95 20.64
C ASP A 103 4.29 10.45 19.20
N PHE A 104 3.46 9.43 18.96
CA PHE A 104 3.23 8.92 17.61
C PHE A 104 2.59 9.98 16.71
N THR A 105 1.59 10.70 17.21
CA THR A 105 0.93 11.77 16.44
C THR A 105 1.89 12.92 16.18
N ARG A 106 2.73 13.28 17.14
CA ARG A 106 3.77 14.33 17.00
C ARG A 106 4.81 13.96 15.96
N SER A 107 5.25 12.70 15.93
CA SER A 107 6.17 12.19 14.91
C SER A 107 5.50 12.09 13.54
N PHE A 108 4.23 11.67 13.46
CA PHE A 108 3.45 11.69 12.22
C PHE A 108 3.34 13.11 11.63
N MET A 109 3.03 14.12 12.45
CA MET A 109 2.95 15.53 12.02
C MET A 109 4.31 16.14 11.62
N ARG A 110 5.42 15.51 12.01
CA ARG A 110 6.78 15.93 11.65
C ARG A 110 7.37 15.09 10.51
N ASP A 111 6.53 14.31 9.84
CA ASP A 111 6.91 13.44 8.73
C ASP A 111 7.99 12.40 9.12
N LEU A 112 7.96 11.92 10.37
CA LEU A 112 8.90 10.92 10.90
C LEU A 112 8.30 9.50 10.92
N GLN A 113 7.32 9.23 10.07
CA GLN A 113 6.64 7.93 9.94
C GLN A 113 6.87 7.33 8.57
N LEU A 114 6.61 6.03 8.39
CA LEU A 114 6.80 5.40 7.07
C LEU A 114 5.91 6.05 6.01
N TYR A 115 6.47 6.22 4.81
CA TYR A 115 5.81 6.82 3.64
C TYR A 115 5.38 8.28 3.82
N SER A 116 5.99 9.00 4.78
CA SER A 116 5.92 10.44 4.88
C SER A 116 6.79 11.12 3.79
N PRO A 117 6.55 12.41 3.45
CA PRO A 117 5.51 13.29 3.99
C PRO A 117 4.08 12.93 3.56
N TYR A 118 3.13 12.93 4.50
CA TYR A 118 1.76 12.48 4.19
C TYR A 118 1.05 13.40 3.19
N HIS A 119 1.17 14.72 3.36
CA HIS A 119 0.48 15.68 2.51
C HIS A 119 1.01 15.65 1.08
N GLU A 120 2.33 15.60 0.90
CA GLU A 120 2.95 15.46 -0.41
C GLU A 120 2.50 14.17 -1.09
N HIS A 121 2.49 13.05 -0.36
CA HIS A 121 2.00 11.78 -0.88
C HIS A 121 0.55 11.88 -1.40
N VAL A 122 -0.36 12.58 -0.72
CA VAL A 122 -1.73 12.76 -1.21
C VAL A 122 -1.77 13.69 -2.44
N ILE A 123 -1.00 14.78 -2.40
CA ILE A 123 -0.96 15.77 -3.49
C ILE A 123 -0.45 15.13 -4.78
N GLU A 124 0.63 14.35 -4.72
CA GLU A 124 1.20 13.66 -5.88
C GLU A 124 0.18 12.75 -6.58
N TYR A 125 -0.54 11.91 -5.83
CA TYR A 125 -1.55 11.04 -6.43
C TYR A 125 -2.77 11.82 -6.91
N ASN A 126 -3.16 12.90 -6.22
CA ASN A 126 -4.25 13.77 -6.67
C ASN A 126 -3.90 14.46 -8.01
N GLN A 127 -2.64 14.82 -8.23
CA GLN A 127 -2.19 15.35 -9.53
C GLN A 127 -2.40 14.34 -10.67
N LEU A 128 -2.45 13.04 -10.39
CA LEU A 128 -2.71 11.99 -11.39
C LEU A 128 -4.21 11.72 -11.64
N SER A 129 -5.12 12.30 -10.84
CA SER A 129 -6.57 12.01 -10.90
C SER A 129 -7.26 12.37 -12.21
N HIS A 130 -6.61 13.18 -13.05
CA HIS A 130 -7.12 13.53 -14.38
C HIS A 130 -6.81 12.45 -15.44
N LEU A 131 -5.97 11.47 -15.11
CA LEU A 131 -5.64 10.35 -15.99
C LEU A 131 -6.79 9.33 -16.00
N ASP A 132 -7.04 8.70 -17.14
CA ASP A 132 -8.14 7.74 -17.33
C ASP A 132 -7.92 6.38 -16.64
N ASN A 133 -6.73 6.18 -16.06
CA ASN A 133 -6.28 4.95 -15.44
C ASN A 133 -5.97 5.09 -13.94
N VAL A 134 -6.38 6.19 -13.27
CA VAL A 134 -6.13 6.46 -11.85
C VAL A 134 -7.42 6.76 -11.08
#